data_AF-A0A8J6Y944-F1
#
_entry.id   AF-A0A8J6Y944-F1
#
_cell.length_a   1.000
_cell.length_b   1.000
_cell.length_c   1.000
_cell.angle_alpha   90.00
_cell.angle_beta   90.00
_cell.angle_gamma   90.00
#
_symmetry.space_group_name_H-M   'P 1'
#
loop_
_entity.id
_entity.type
_entity.pdbx_description
1 polymer ?
#
loop_
_entity_poly.entity_id
_entity_poly.type
_entity_poly.pdbx_seq_one_letter_code
_entity_poly.pdbx_strand_id
1 'polypeptide(L)'
;MSLFDAMVKYGMPWVPKSIVSRVASRYVAGETVDDALRTLREMNGEGAMGTVDVLGEEVRERSKTGAAVSQYLDLLDRIEAEGLDANISIKPTMLGLKIDEDLCADNVTAVVRRAAELGSFVRIDMEDHTCTDATLRLYRRIQDAHPTAVGVVLQSYLHRTTADVADLLPLSPNIRMCKGIYREPRAIAWEDFETIRANFIYNVDK
;
A
#
# COMPACT_ATOMS: atom_id res chain seq x y z
N MET A 1 -26.29 11.62 -4.38
CA MET A 1 -26.42 10.51 -3.41
C MET A 1 -27.90 10.22 -3.26
N SER A 2 -28.30 8.96 -3.39
CA SER A 2 -29.69 8.55 -3.22
C SER A 2 -30.10 8.62 -1.74
N LEU A 3 -31.41 8.63 -1.45
CA LEU A 3 -31.94 8.59 -0.09
C LEU A 3 -31.45 7.33 0.67
N PHE A 4 -31.27 6.23 -0.06
CA PHE A 4 -30.72 4.98 0.45
C PHE A 4 -29.25 5.10 0.85
N ASP A 5 -28.43 5.76 0.03
CA ASP A 5 -27.00 5.99 0.34
C ASP A 5 -26.85 6.80 1.64
N ALA A 6 -27.71 7.80 1.83
CA ALA A 6 -27.74 8.60 3.05
C ALA A 6 -28.13 7.75 4.27
N MET A 7 -29.19 6.94 4.15
CA MET A 7 -29.61 6.03 5.23
C MET A 7 -28.50 5.06 5.63
N VAL A 8 -27.81 4.43 4.65
CA VAL A 8 -26.69 3.54 4.92
C VAL A 8 -25.54 4.30 5.60
N LYS A 9 -25.16 5.47 5.08
CA LYS A 9 -24.08 6.30 5.64
C LYS A 9 -24.33 6.68 7.10
N TYR A 10 -25.53 7.17 7.42
CA TYR A 10 -25.86 7.61 8.78
C TYR A 10 -26.26 6.47 9.71
N GLY A 11 -26.69 5.32 9.17
CA GLY A 11 -27.02 4.11 9.93
C GLY A 11 -25.81 3.25 10.28
N MET A 12 -24.69 3.38 9.56
CA MET A 12 -23.50 2.55 9.74
C MET A 12 -22.93 2.51 11.17
N PRO A 13 -22.87 3.63 11.93
CA PRO A 13 -22.38 3.60 13.32
C PRO A 13 -23.25 2.76 14.27
N TRP A 14 -24.49 2.45 13.89
CA TRP A 14 -25.45 1.70 14.69
C TRP A 14 -25.50 0.21 14.34
N VAL A 15 -24.76 -0.22 13.31
CA VAL A 15 -24.69 -1.62 12.92
C VAL A 15 -23.83 -2.38 13.93
N PRO A 16 -24.32 -3.49 14.51
CA PRO A 16 -23.54 -4.31 15.43
C PRO A 16 -22.20 -4.75 14.82
N LYS A 17 -21.11 -4.66 15.61
CA LYS A 17 -19.76 -5.06 15.17
C LYS A 17 -19.69 -6.48 14.62
N SER A 18 -20.50 -7.41 15.14
CA SER A 18 -20.56 -8.78 14.64
C SER A 18 -21.06 -8.89 13.20
N ILE A 19 -22.00 -8.02 12.79
CA ILE A 19 -22.49 -7.97 11.41
C ILE A 19 -21.42 -7.36 10.51
N VAL A 20 -20.80 -6.25 10.95
CA VAL A 20 -19.69 -5.62 10.21
C VAL A 20 -18.54 -6.60 10.01
N SER A 21 -18.12 -7.28 11.08
CA SER A 21 -17.06 -8.28 11.05
C SER A 21 -17.37 -9.43 10.10
N ARG A 22 -18.61 -9.97 10.11
CA ARG A 22 -19.02 -11.04 9.19
C ARG A 22 -18.99 -10.63 7.72
N VAL A 23 -19.26 -9.36 7.41
CA VAL A 23 -19.17 -8.84 6.04
C VAL A 23 -17.72 -8.56 5.66
N ALA A 24 -16.93 -8.00 6.58
CA ALA A 24 -15.54 -7.65 6.36
C ALA A 24 -14.58 -8.86 6.31
N SER A 25 -14.93 -9.97 6.96
CA SER A 25 -14.07 -11.17 7.07
C SER A 25 -13.73 -11.81 5.72
N ARG A 26 -14.46 -11.49 4.66
CA ARG A 26 -14.12 -11.91 3.30
C ARG A 26 -12.95 -11.12 2.69
N TYR A 27 -12.67 -9.93 3.21
CA TYR A 27 -11.72 -8.97 2.66
C TYR A 27 -10.59 -8.61 3.62
N VAL A 28 -10.74 -8.91 4.91
CA VAL A 28 -9.77 -8.59 5.97
C VAL A 28 -9.45 -9.87 6.74
N ALA A 29 -8.17 -10.20 6.85
CA ALA A 29 -7.67 -11.40 7.51
C ALA A 29 -8.06 -11.48 9.01
N GLY A 30 -8.06 -10.32 9.69
CA GLY A 30 -8.48 -10.16 11.08
C GLY A 30 -7.94 -8.87 11.68
N GLU A 31 -7.95 -8.77 13.01
CA GLU A 31 -7.54 -7.56 13.75
C GLU A 31 -6.09 -7.65 14.26
N THR A 32 -5.48 -8.84 14.19
CA THR A 32 -4.16 -9.12 14.75
C THR A 32 -3.19 -9.64 13.70
N VAL A 33 -1.89 -9.54 13.99
CA VAL A 33 -0.83 -10.16 13.17
C VAL A 33 -1.02 -11.69 13.11
N ASP A 34 -1.49 -12.32 14.19
CA ASP A 34 -1.79 -13.77 14.22
C ASP A 34 -2.85 -14.17 13.20
N ASP A 35 -3.88 -13.33 13.02
CA ASP A 35 -4.93 -13.56 12.02
C ASP A 35 -4.39 -13.44 10.60
N ALA A 36 -3.50 -12.47 10.36
CA ALA A 36 -2.82 -12.30 9.08
C ALA A 36 -1.97 -13.53 8.75
N LEU A 37 -1.15 -14.01 9.69
CA LEU A 37 -0.28 -15.18 9.51
C LEU A 37 -1.08 -16.47 9.32
N ARG A 38 -2.21 -16.65 10.02
CA ARG A 38 -3.13 -17.76 9.76
C ARG A 38 -3.62 -17.75 8.31
N THR A 39 -4.08 -16.60 7.84
CA THR A 39 -4.57 -16.44 6.46
C THR A 39 -3.46 -16.67 5.44
N LEU A 40 -2.23 -16.20 5.72
CA LEU A 40 -1.07 -16.46 4.88
C LEU A 40 -0.74 -17.96 4.78
N ARG A 41 -0.80 -18.70 5.89
CA ARG A 41 -0.60 -20.17 5.87
C ARG A 41 -1.61 -20.87 4.97
N GLU A 42 -2.88 -20.44 5.04
CA GLU A 42 -3.94 -20.98 4.18
C GLU A 42 -3.67 -20.66 2.70
N MET A 43 -3.34 -19.41 2.37
CA MET A 43 -3.02 -19.00 1.00
C MET A 43 -1.76 -19.67 0.44
N ASN A 44 -0.69 -19.78 1.24
CA ASN A 44 0.53 -20.49 0.85
C ASN A 44 0.25 -21.99 0.64
N GLY A 45 -0.64 -22.59 1.44
CA GLY A 45 -1.11 -23.96 1.24
C GLY A 45 -1.85 -24.18 -0.07
N GLU A 46 -2.47 -23.13 -0.63
CA GLU A 46 -3.08 -23.12 -1.96
C GLU A 46 -2.08 -22.80 -3.09
N GLY A 47 -0.81 -22.58 -2.76
CA GLY A 47 0.25 -22.24 -3.72
C GLY A 47 0.30 -20.76 -4.11
N ALA A 48 -0.35 -19.88 -3.35
CA ALA A 48 -0.33 -18.44 -3.58
C ALA A 48 0.62 -17.73 -2.60
N MET A 49 1.45 -16.82 -3.13
CA MET A 49 2.20 -15.84 -2.33
C MET A 49 1.26 -14.77 -1.78
N GLY A 50 1.50 -14.31 -0.55
CA GLY A 50 0.74 -13.24 0.09
C GLY A 50 1.40 -11.86 0.04
N THR A 51 0.58 -10.82 0.18
CA THR A 51 1.05 -9.48 0.56
C THR A 51 0.17 -8.97 1.69
N VAL A 52 0.76 -8.47 2.77
CA VAL A 52 0.02 -7.99 3.95
C VAL A 52 0.06 -6.47 4.01
N ASP A 53 -1.11 -5.85 4.13
CA ASP A 53 -1.29 -4.42 4.37
C ASP A 53 -1.82 -4.24 5.80
N VAL A 54 -1.14 -3.44 6.61
CA VAL A 54 -1.60 -3.12 7.97
C VAL A 54 -2.59 -1.97 7.88
N LEU A 55 -3.86 -2.27 8.13
CA LEU A 55 -4.90 -1.24 8.12
C LEU A 55 -4.73 -0.30 9.32
N GLY A 56 -4.49 0.97 9.04
CA GLY A 56 -4.46 2.03 10.03
C GLY A 56 -4.90 3.36 9.46
N GLU A 57 -5.29 4.27 10.36
CA GLU A 57 -5.56 5.66 9.98
C GLU A 57 -4.25 6.41 9.71
N GLU A 58 -4.35 7.46 8.89
CA GLU A 58 -3.29 8.45 8.71
C GLU A 58 -2.73 8.90 10.07
N VAL A 59 -1.41 8.75 10.24
CA VAL A 59 -0.77 9.17 11.47
C VAL A 59 -0.58 10.69 11.44
N ARG A 60 -1.21 11.39 12.40
CA ARG A 60 -1.14 12.87 12.54
C ARG A 60 -0.15 13.35 13.59
N GLU A 61 0.46 12.44 14.33
CA GLU A 61 1.40 12.76 15.41
C GLU A 61 2.69 11.96 15.24
N ARG A 62 3.84 12.64 15.27
CA ARG A 62 5.17 12.03 15.16
C ARG A 62 5.41 10.92 16.21
N SER A 63 4.81 11.03 17.39
CA SER A 63 4.90 10.02 18.45
C SER A 63 4.28 8.67 18.06
N LYS A 64 3.33 8.66 17.12
CA LYS A 64 2.59 7.46 16.70
C LYS A 64 3.25 6.73 15.52
N THR A 65 4.14 7.37 14.77
CA THR A 65 4.82 6.70 13.63
C THR A 65 5.70 5.55 14.10
N GLY A 66 6.28 5.65 15.30
CA GLY A 66 7.09 4.57 15.89
C GLY A 66 6.29 3.29 16.15
N ALA A 67 5.00 3.41 16.51
CA ALA A 67 4.14 2.24 16.68
C ALA A 67 3.86 1.54 15.35
N ALA A 68 3.61 2.30 14.28
CA ALA A 68 3.41 1.76 12.94
C ALA A 68 4.67 1.06 12.42
N VAL A 69 5.85 1.67 12.60
CA VAL A 69 7.13 1.03 12.25
C VAL A 69 7.31 -0.29 13.00
N SER A 70 7.11 -0.30 14.32
CA SER A 70 7.23 -1.52 15.12
C SER A 70 6.28 -2.63 14.65
N GLN A 71 5.05 -2.30 14.23
CA GLN A 71 4.12 -3.28 13.67
C GLN A 71 4.62 -3.91 12.37
N TYR A 72 5.18 -3.12 11.45
CA TYR A 72 5.75 -3.66 10.22
C TYR A 72 7.00 -4.50 10.46
N LEU A 73 7.85 -4.10 11.42
CA LEU A 73 9.03 -4.87 11.80
C LEU A 73 8.64 -6.23 12.42
N ASP A 74 7.70 -6.24 13.36
CA ASP A 74 7.16 -7.48 13.95
C ASP A 74 6.55 -8.39 12.87
N LEU A 75 5.75 -7.83 11.97
CA LEU A 75 5.14 -8.59 10.88
C LEU A 75 6.19 -9.24 9.96
N LEU A 76 7.22 -8.49 9.55
CA LEU A 76 8.32 -9.02 8.73
C LEU A 76 9.06 -10.15 9.44
N ASP A 77 9.43 -9.94 10.71
CA ASP A 77 10.14 -10.93 11.51
C ASP A 77 9.34 -12.22 11.67
N ARG A 78 8.02 -12.10 11.85
CA ARG A 78 7.12 -13.24 12.04
C ARG A 78 6.83 -13.99 10.74
N ILE A 79 6.71 -13.29 9.60
CA ILE A 79 6.60 -13.92 8.28
C ILE A 79 7.83 -14.80 8.03
N GLU A 80 9.03 -14.26 8.27
CA GLU A 80 10.29 -14.99 8.07
C GLU A 80 10.46 -16.14 9.06
N ALA A 81 10.18 -15.91 10.36
CA ALA A 81 10.32 -16.94 11.39
C ALA A 81 9.42 -18.16 11.14
N GLU A 82 8.29 -17.97 10.46
CA GLU A 82 7.36 -19.03 10.08
C GLU A 82 7.61 -19.58 8.65
N GLY A 83 8.54 -18.99 7.90
CA GLY A 83 8.85 -19.40 6.52
C GLY A 83 7.70 -19.19 5.54
N LEU A 84 6.89 -18.14 5.75
CA LEU A 84 5.73 -17.86 4.90
C LEU A 84 6.15 -17.12 3.62
N ASP A 85 5.59 -17.53 2.49
CA ASP A 85 5.80 -16.87 1.20
C ASP A 85 4.94 -15.61 1.11
N ALA A 86 5.44 -14.52 1.70
CA ALA A 86 4.76 -13.25 1.74
C ALA A 86 5.70 -12.03 1.77
N ASN A 87 5.16 -10.90 1.34
CA ASN A 87 5.76 -9.57 1.49
C ASN A 87 4.78 -8.60 2.16
N ILE A 88 5.20 -7.36 2.38
CA ILE A 88 4.34 -6.33 2.97
C ILE A 88 4.09 -5.17 2.01
N SER A 89 2.93 -4.53 2.14
CA SER A 89 2.62 -3.22 1.54
C SER A 89 2.49 -2.18 2.65
N ILE A 90 3.01 -0.98 2.41
CA ILE A 90 3.02 0.12 3.38
C ILE A 90 2.39 1.37 2.77
N LYS A 91 1.73 2.17 3.59
CA LYS A 91 1.21 3.49 3.22
C LYS A 91 2.11 4.58 3.80
N PRO A 92 2.78 5.41 2.97
CA PRO A 92 3.65 6.49 3.44
C PRO A 92 3.01 7.41 4.49
N THR A 93 1.72 7.72 4.39
CA THR A 93 1.04 8.60 5.36
C THR A 93 0.97 8.01 6.77
N MET A 94 0.87 6.68 6.91
CA MET A 94 0.97 6.00 8.20
C MET A 94 2.38 6.09 8.80
N LEU A 95 3.39 6.31 7.96
CA LEU A 95 4.79 6.45 8.34
C LEU A 95 5.24 7.92 8.42
N GLY A 96 4.30 8.86 8.30
CA GLY A 96 4.54 10.29 8.56
C GLY A 96 4.70 11.17 7.32
N LEU A 97 4.35 10.70 6.11
CA LEU A 97 4.50 11.51 4.88
C LEU A 97 3.85 12.90 4.97
N LYS A 98 2.67 13.00 5.61
CA LYS A 98 1.92 14.26 5.79
C LYS A 98 2.42 15.12 6.96
N ILE A 99 3.34 14.60 7.76
CA ILE A 99 3.96 15.30 8.89
C ILE A 99 5.28 15.91 8.45
N ASP A 100 6.16 15.08 7.90
CA ASP A 100 7.56 15.40 7.62
C ASP A 100 8.12 14.33 6.65
N GLU A 101 8.55 14.75 5.45
CA GLU A 101 9.06 13.82 4.43
C GLU A 101 10.35 13.10 4.87
N ASP A 102 11.21 13.75 5.65
CA ASP A 102 12.44 13.14 6.17
C ASP A 102 12.14 12.12 7.26
N LEU A 103 11.20 12.41 8.16
CA LEU A 103 10.67 11.42 9.11
C LEU A 103 10.12 10.19 8.38
N CYS A 104 9.33 10.41 7.33
CA CYS A 104 8.78 9.32 6.54
C CYS A 104 9.89 8.50 5.88
N ALA A 105 10.90 9.17 5.31
CA ALA A 105 12.05 8.51 4.74
C ALA A 105 12.82 7.66 5.75
N ASP A 106 13.07 8.16 6.96
CA ASP A 106 13.75 7.42 8.01
C ASP A 106 12.94 6.18 8.44
N ASN A 107 11.63 6.35 8.65
CA ASN A 107 10.73 5.26 9.04
C ASN A 107 10.63 4.17 7.97
N VAL A 108 10.44 4.56 6.71
CA VAL A 108 10.34 3.61 5.58
C VAL A 108 11.69 2.91 5.36
N THR A 109 12.80 3.64 5.47
CA THR A 109 14.15 3.06 5.35
C THR A 109 14.38 2.02 6.44
N ALA A 110 13.92 2.24 7.68
CA ALA A 110 14.04 1.26 8.75
C ALA A 110 13.32 -0.06 8.40
N VAL A 111 12.10 0.02 7.85
CA VAL A 111 11.30 -1.14 7.44
C VAL A 111 11.93 -1.85 6.22
N VAL A 112 12.32 -1.10 5.18
CA VAL A 112 12.93 -1.64 3.97
C VAL A 112 14.29 -2.30 4.27
N ARG A 113 15.10 -1.69 5.14
CA ARG A 113 16.36 -2.28 5.58
C ARG A 113 16.13 -3.62 6.26
N ARG A 114 15.12 -3.71 7.14
CA ARG A 114 14.78 -4.97 7.80
C ARG A 114 14.32 -6.03 6.80
N ALA A 115 13.47 -5.65 5.84
CA ALA A 115 13.06 -6.56 4.78
C ALA A 115 14.27 -7.06 3.96
N ALA A 116 15.22 -6.19 3.63
CA ALA A 116 16.44 -6.57 2.92
C ALA A 116 17.31 -7.56 3.73
N GLU A 117 17.45 -7.37 5.05
CA GLU A 117 18.17 -8.29 5.93
C GLU A 117 17.55 -9.69 5.97
N LEU A 118 16.22 -9.78 5.83
CA LEU A 118 15.45 -11.02 5.83
C LEU A 118 15.27 -11.61 4.41
N GLY A 119 15.78 -10.97 3.37
CA GLY A 119 15.52 -11.38 1.98
C GLY A 119 14.06 -11.20 1.54
N SER A 120 13.29 -10.37 2.24
CA SER A 120 11.90 -10.03 1.94
C SER A 120 11.78 -8.76 1.08
N PHE A 121 10.55 -8.28 0.88
CA PHE A 121 10.21 -7.17 0.00
C PHE A 121 9.16 -6.24 0.62
N VAL A 122 9.25 -4.94 0.31
CA VAL A 122 8.30 -3.90 0.72
C VAL A 122 7.73 -3.19 -0.50
N ARG A 123 6.40 -3.18 -0.63
CA ARG A 123 5.69 -2.32 -1.59
C ARG A 123 5.31 -0.99 -0.94
N ILE A 124 5.78 0.12 -1.51
CA ILE A 124 5.27 1.45 -1.20
C ILE A 124 3.97 1.67 -1.99
N ASP A 125 2.84 1.68 -1.29
CA ASP A 125 1.54 1.96 -1.89
C ASP A 125 1.43 3.43 -2.33
N MET A 126 0.72 3.65 -3.43
CA MET A 126 0.42 4.97 -3.93
C MET A 126 -0.94 5.41 -3.42
N GLU A 127 -0.93 6.48 -2.62
CA GLU A 127 -2.11 7.11 -2.07
C GLU A 127 -2.72 8.12 -3.06
N ASP A 128 -3.50 9.09 -2.61
CA ASP A 128 -4.10 10.10 -3.50
C ASP A 128 -3.03 11.00 -4.17
N HIS A 129 -3.46 11.77 -5.19
CA HIS A 129 -2.57 12.61 -5.99
C HIS A 129 -1.73 13.61 -5.18
N THR A 130 -2.18 14.00 -3.98
CA THR A 130 -1.46 14.95 -3.14
C THR A 130 -0.22 14.32 -2.50
N CYS A 131 -0.13 12.98 -2.51
CA CYS A 131 1.00 12.22 -1.99
C CYS A 131 1.97 11.79 -3.10
N THR A 132 1.54 11.76 -4.37
CA THR A 132 2.30 11.12 -5.46
C THR A 132 3.73 11.61 -5.58
N ASP A 133 3.96 12.92 -5.63
CA ASP A 133 5.31 13.46 -5.81
C ASP A 133 6.24 13.12 -4.63
N ALA A 134 5.72 13.22 -3.40
CA ALA A 134 6.49 12.90 -2.20
C ALA A 134 6.81 11.40 -2.12
N THR A 135 5.85 10.53 -2.45
CA THR A 135 6.05 9.08 -2.55
C THR A 135 7.11 8.72 -3.59
N LEU A 136 7.11 9.37 -4.76
CA LEU A 136 8.11 9.09 -5.80
C LEU A 136 9.50 9.63 -5.44
N ARG A 137 9.61 10.75 -4.69
CA ARG A 137 10.89 11.21 -4.13
C ARG A 137 11.43 10.22 -3.09
N LEU A 138 10.56 9.80 -2.17
CA LEU A 138 10.85 8.79 -1.15
C LEU A 138 11.37 7.49 -1.79
N TYR A 139 10.65 6.96 -2.79
CA TYR A 139 11.04 5.75 -3.49
C TYR A 139 12.45 5.86 -4.08
N ARG A 140 12.74 6.95 -4.81
CA ARG A 140 14.06 7.17 -5.42
C ARG A 140 15.18 7.21 -4.38
N ARG A 141 14.96 7.85 -3.22
CA ARG A 141 15.94 7.94 -2.14
C ARG A 141 16.30 6.57 -1.54
N ILE A 142 15.34 5.63 -1.52
CA ILE A 142 15.51 4.32 -0.88
C ILE A 142 15.98 3.25 -1.88
N GLN A 143 15.50 3.32 -3.12
CA GLN A 143 15.83 2.36 -4.18
C GLN A 143 17.34 2.22 -4.41
N ASP A 144 18.10 3.32 -4.33
CA ASP A 144 19.56 3.30 -4.53
C ASP A 144 20.30 2.44 -3.49
N ALA A 145 19.81 2.43 -2.24
CA ALA A 145 20.42 1.66 -1.15
C ALA A 145 19.89 0.22 -1.05
N HIS A 146 18.66 -0.02 -1.51
CA HIS A 146 17.96 -1.29 -1.35
C HIS A 146 17.25 -1.74 -2.64
N PRO A 147 17.96 -1.91 -3.77
CA PRO A 147 17.34 -2.03 -5.10
C PRO A 147 16.45 -3.26 -5.29
N THR A 148 16.64 -4.31 -4.47
CA THR A 148 15.89 -5.57 -4.56
C THR A 148 14.79 -5.71 -3.51
N ALA A 149 14.76 -4.85 -2.48
CA ALA A 149 13.88 -5.01 -1.32
C ALA A 149 12.71 -4.03 -1.31
N VAL A 150 12.64 -3.12 -2.29
CA VAL A 150 11.58 -2.10 -2.37
C VAL A 150 11.02 -1.97 -3.77
N GLY A 151 9.74 -1.63 -3.85
CA GLY A 151 9.10 -1.19 -5.08
C GLY A 151 7.98 -0.22 -4.80
N VAL A 152 7.41 0.36 -5.86
CA VAL A 152 6.39 1.41 -5.77
C VAL A 152 5.15 1.04 -6.55
N VAL A 153 4.00 1.63 -6.20
CA VAL A 153 2.76 1.53 -6.98
C VAL A 153 2.63 2.74 -7.90
N LEU A 154 2.10 2.54 -9.10
CA LEU A 154 1.64 3.61 -9.99
C LEU A 154 0.19 3.38 -10.40
N GLN A 155 -0.54 4.46 -10.69
CA GLN A 155 -1.99 4.44 -10.90
C GLN A 155 -2.34 4.86 -12.34
N SER A 156 -2.82 3.95 -13.17
CA SER A 156 -3.04 4.19 -14.62
C SER A 156 -4.13 5.20 -14.94
N TYR A 157 -4.99 5.57 -14.00
CA TYR A 157 -6.00 6.61 -14.20
C TYR A 157 -5.42 8.03 -14.19
N LEU A 158 -4.18 8.28 -13.71
CA LEU A 158 -3.61 9.63 -13.70
C LEU A 158 -2.97 9.94 -15.05
N HIS A 159 -3.13 11.19 -15.50
CA HIS A 159 -2.50 11.66 -16.75
C HIS A 159 -0.97 11.57 -16.72
N ARG A 160 -0.38 11.76 -15.54
CA ARG A 160 1.08 11.77 -15.31
C ARG A 160 1.76 10.40 -15.39
N THR A 161 1.01 9.30 -15.21
CA THR A 161 1.58 7.98 -14.95
C THR A 161 2.53 7.49 -16.02
N THR A 162 2.28 7.77 -17.30
CA THR A 162 3.19 7.37 -18.37
C THR A 162 4.55 8.06 -18.31
N ALA A 163 4.58 9.33 -17.88
CA ALA A 163 5.83 10.02 -17.66
C ALA A 163 6.55 9.45 -16.42
N ASP A 164 5.83 9.26 -15.32
CA ASP A 164 6.41 8.69 -14.09
C ASP A 164 7.01 7.29 -14.32
N VAL A 165 6.34 6.41 -15.11
CA VAL A 165 6.91 5.11 -15.51
C VAL A 165 8.24 5.32 -16.22
N ALA A 166 8.27 6.15 -17.28
CA ALA A 166 9.46 6.39 -18.08
C ALA A 166 10.62 6.95 -17.25
N ASP A 167 10.33 7.85 -16.32
CA ASP A 167 11.31 8.48 -15.43
C ASP A 167 11.91 7.50 -14.41
N LEU A 168 11.18 6.43 -14.05
CA LEU A 168 11.65 5.42 -13.12
C LEU A 168 12.42 4.27 -13.80
N LEU A 169 12.20 4.00 -15.09
CA LEU A 169 12.85 2.89 -15.81
C LEU A 169 14.38 2.82 -15.65
N PRO A 170 15.15 3.95 -15.64
CA PRO A 170 16.60 3.90 -15.42
C PRO A 170 17.03 3.25 -14.09
N LEU A 171 16.14 3.20 -13.09
CA LEU A 171 16.39 2.60 -11.78
C LEU A 171 16.13 1.08 -11.74
N SER A 172 15.76 0.48 -12.87
CA SER A 172 15.27 -0.92 -12.95
C SER A 172 14.20 -1.21 -11.89
N PRO A 173 13.11 -0.42 -11.85
CA PRO A 173 12.21 -0.35 -10.71
C PRO A 173 11.33 -1.59 -10.65
N ASN A 174 10.98 -2.01 -9.43
CA ASN A 174 9.86 -2.92 -9.25
C ASN A 174 8.56 -2.10 -9.12
N ILE A 175 7.71 -2.11 -10.14
CA ILE A 175 6.45 -1.35 -10.18
C ILE A 175 5.23 -2.28 -10.12
N ARG A 176 4.29 -1.98 -9.21
CA ARG A 176 2.94 -2.55 -9.25
C ARG A 176 2.02 -1.53 -9.91
N MET A 177 1.56 -1.81 -11.12
CA MET A 177 0.55 -0.97 -11.78
C MET A 177 -0.84 -1.31 -11.23
N CYS A 178 -1.61 -0.29 -10.86
CA CYS A 178 -3.04 -0.41 -10.55
C CYS A 178 -3.84 0.60 -11.38
N LYS A 179 -5.18 0.52 -11.36
CA LYS A 179 -6.00 1.54 -12.02
C LYS A 179 -6.01 2.86 -11.23
N GLY A 180 -6.19 2.77 -9.92
CA GLY A 180 -6.44 3.91 -9.03
C GLY A 180 -7.82 3.77 -8.36
N ILE A 181 -7.91 4.14 -7.08
CA ILE A 181 -9.12 3.97 -6.27
C ILE A 181 -9.64 5.28 -5.67
N TYR A 182 -8.86 6.36 -5.74
CA TYR A 182 -9.23 7.65 -5.17
C TYR A 182 -10.16 8.42 -6.11
N ARG A 183 -10.89 9.38 -5.57
CA ARG A 183 -11.76 10.25 -6.37
C ARG A 183 -11.00 11.51 -6.75
N GLU A 184 -10.42 11.49 -7.93
CA GLU A 184 -9.56 12.58 -8.42
C GLU A 184 -10.27 13.54 -9.37
N PRO A 185 -9.86 14.82 -9.44
CA PRO A 185 -10.37 15.76 -10.42
C PRO A 185 -10.04 15.31 -11.85
N ARG A 186 -11.00 15.50 -12.77
CA ARG A 186 -10.83 15.26 -14.22
C ARG A 186 -9.62 15.95 -14.84
N ALA A 187 -9.15 17.06 -14.25
CA ALA A 187 -7.98 17.78 -14.73
C ALA A 187 -6.68 16.94 -14.64
N ILE A 188 -6.62 15.98 -13.71
CA ILE A 188 -5.43 15.16 -13.44
C ILE A 188 -5.66 13.67 -13.68
N ALA A 189 -6.92 13.24 -13.81
CA ALA A 189 -7.29 11.84 -13.94
C ALA A 189 -8.35 11.59 -15.01
N TRP A 190 -8.19 10.45 -15.68
CA TRP A 190 -9.19 9.87 -16.56
C TRP A 190 -10.35 9.33 -15.74
N GLU A 191 -11.58 9.60 -16.18
CA GLU A 191 -12.81 9.05 -15.58
C GLU A 191 -13.41 7.90 -16.40
N ASP A 192 -13.10 7.87 -17.70
CA ASP A 192 -13.64 6.88 -18.64
C ASP A 192 -12.96 5.52 -18.47
N PHE A 193 -13.78 4.47 -18.35
CA PHE A 193 -13.32 3.11 -18.04
C PHE A 193 -12.36 2.55 -19.10
N GLU A 194 -12.69 2.70 -20.38
CA GLU A 194 -11.86 2.16 -21.47
C GLU A 194 -10.56 2.94 -21.60
N THR A 195 -10.58 4.24 -21.36
CA THR A 195 -9.38 5.08 -21.32
C THR A 195 -8.43 4.63 -20.19
N ILE A 196 -8.95 4.41 -18.97
CA ILE A 196 -8.15 3.91 -17.84
C ILE A 196 -7.58 2.52 -18.14
N ARG A 197 -8.37 1.65 -18.77
CA ARG A 197 -7.96 0.28 -19.17
C ARG A 197 -6.87 0.33 -20.24
N ALA A 198 -7.02 1.12 -21.28
CA ALA A 198 -6.03 1.27 -22.33
C ALA A 198 -4.72 1.81 -21.77
N ASN A 199 -4.77 2.81 -20.90
CA ASN A 199 -3.57 3.35 -20.26
C ASN A 199 -2.92 2.32 -19.31
N PHE A 200 -3.71 1.50 -18.61
CA PHE A 200 -3.17 0.41 -17.79
C PHE A 200 -2.34 -0.57 -18.63
N ILE A 201 -2.91 -1.07 -19.73
CA ILE A 201 -2.25 -2.03 -20.62
C ILE A 201 -0.99 -1.41 -21.21
N TYR A 202 -1.09 -0.18 -21.73
CA TYR A 202 0.04 0.53 -22.33
C TYR A 202 1.23 0.69 -21.36
N ASN A 203 0.98 0.99 -20.09
CA ASN A 203 2.06 1.17 -19.10
C ASN A 203 2.60 -0.16 -18.55
N VAL A 204 1.87 -1.27 -18.68
CA VAL A 204 2.35 -2.61 -18.31
C VAL A 204 3.24 -3.22 -19.40
N ASP A 205 2.93 -2.94 -20.67
CA ASP A 205 3.71 -3.46 -21.82
C ASP A 205 5.03 -2.71 -22.07
N LYS A 206 5.23 -1.57 -21.40
CA LYS A 206 6.39 -0.69 -21.56
C LYS A 206 7.60 -1.15 -20.75
#